data_AF-A0A7H4GL70-F1
#
_entry.id   AF-A0A7H4GL70-F1
#
_cell.length_a   1.000
_cell.length_b   1.000
_cell.length_c   1.000
_cell.angle_alpha   90.00
_cell.angle_beta   90.00
_cell.angle_gamma   90.00
#
_symmetry.space_group_name_H-M   'P 1'
#
loop_
_entity.id
_entity.type
_entity.pdbx_description
1 polymer ?
#
loop_
_entity_poly.entity_id
_entity_poly.type
_entity_poly.pdbx_seq_one_letter_code
_entity_poly.pdbx_strand_id
1 'polypeptide(L)'
;MISPVRVIAALTLLISLVSTGIAEEPAISYQRIHSLITDQDNRISLRVWDDGRMEIRFPSYTTRAGTYHRDLQDDEMAELHAIFETLQPIDQSRLDQHLDQSRSQTPTHVADADVVHFERRRNDDLEISLRAPAPDVWSRIARDVDELAVMNSAEQALRSWMDQQIARSGE
;
A
#
# COMPACT_ATOMS: atom_id res chain seq x y z
N MET A 1 -24.84 -13.87 -67.73
CA MET A 1 -23.87 -12.78 -67.99
C MET A 1 -24.04 -11.73 -66.91
N ILE A 2 -22.91 -11.29 -66.35
CA ILE A 2 -22.67 -10.25 -65.30
C ILE A 2 -22.96 -10.67 -63.85
N SER A 3 -21.85 -10.93 -63.14
CA SER A 3 -21.62 -10.89 -61.67
C SER A 3 -20.96 -9.52 -61.36
N PRO A 4 -20.48 -9.15 -60.14
CA PRO A 4 -20.77 -9.52 -58.74
C PRO A 4 -20.82 -8.27 -57.79
N VAL A 5 -20.79 -8.51 -56.47
CA VAL A 5 -20.28 -7.64 -55.37
C VAL A 5 -21.19 -6.51 -54.85
N ARG A 6 -21.73 -6.70 -53.64
CA ARG A 6 -21.37 -5.99 -52.38
C ARG A 6 -22.42 -6.31 -51.30
N VAL A 7 -22.05 -7.14 -50.31
CA VAL A 7 -21.70 -6.68 -48.94
C VAL A 7 -22.97 -6.19 -48.22
N ILE A 8 -23.60 -6.99 -47.36
CA ILE A 8 -23.45 -7.00 -45.89
C ILE A 8 -23.83 -8.42 -45.44
N ALA A 9 -22.92 -9.38 -45.24
CA ALA A 9 -21.95 -9.52 -44.15
C ALA A 9 -22.54 -9.28 -42.75
N ALA A 10 -22.73 -10.40 -42.05
CA ALA A 10 -22.51 -10.53 -40.61
C ALA A 10 -23.42 -9.69 -39.70
N LEU A 11 -24.64 -10.19 -39.50
CA LEU A 11 -25.36 -10.05 -38.22
C LEU A 11 -24.73 -10.97 -37.16
N THR A 12 -23.40 -10.87 -36.97
CA THR A 12 -22.71 -11.49 -35.85
C THR A 12 -22.73 -10.44 -34.76
N LEU A 13 -23.83 -10.46 -34.00
CA LEU A 13 -23.98 -9.65 -32.80
C LEU A 13 -22.87 -10.08 -31.83
N LEU A 14 -21.77 -9.33 -31.85
CA LEU A 14 -20.76 -9.33 -30.82
C LEU A 14 -21.48 -9.04 -29.50
N ILE A 15 -21.70 -10.08 -28.71
CA ILE A 15 -21.79 -9.96 -27.26
C ILE A 15 -20.36 -9.60 -26.82
N SER A 16 -20.01 -8.34 -26.98
CA SER A 16 -18.89 -7.75 -26.26
C SER A 16 -19.34 -7.69 -24.80
N LEU A 17 -19.11 -8.78 -24.08
CA LEU A 17 -19.05 -8.78 -22.63
C LEU A 17 -17.88 -7.85 -22.27
N VAL A 18 -18.19 -6.56 -22.17
CA VAL A 18 -17.35 -5.64 -21.42
C VAL A 18 -17.57 -6.06 -19.98
N SER A 19 -16.78 -7.02 -19.53
CA SER A 19 -16.50 -7.17 -18.12
C SER A 19 -15.83 -5.87 -17.69
N THR A 20 -16.64 -4.87 -17.35
CA THR A 20 -16.25 -3.85 -16.36
C THR A 20 -15.95 -4.64 -15.10
N GLY A 21 -14.72 -5.16 -15.03
CA GLY A 21 -14.16 -5.66 -13.79
C GLY A 21 -14.24 -4.48 -12.83
N ILE A 22 -15.13 -4.59 -11.86
CA ILE A 22 -15.06 -3.79 -10.64
C ILE A 22 -13.62 -3.99 -10.18
N ALA A 23 -12.81 -2.94 -10.21
CA ALA A 23 -11.43 -3.03 -9.75
C ALA A 23 -11.49 -3.44 -8.29
N GLU A 24 -11.18 -4.70 -8.03
CA GLU A 24 -11.24 -5.30 -6.70
C GLU A 24 -10.30 -4.50 -5.78
N GLU A 25 -10.85 -3.94 -4.71
CA GLU A 25 -10.05 -3.19 -3.74
C GLU A 25 -9.13 -4.17 -2.99
N PRO A 26 -7.88 -3.77 -2.71
CA PRO A 26 -6.99 -4.62 -1.92
C PRO A 26 -7.50 -4.75 -0.48
N ALA A 27 -7.46 -5.98 0.03
CA ALA A 27 -7.74 -6.30 1.42
C ALA A 27 -6.70 -5.68 2.36
N ILE A 28 -5.43 -5.66 1.95
CA ILE A 28 -4.36 -4.98 2.68
C ILE A 28 -3.64 -4.03 1.73
N SER A 29 -3.45 -2.79 2.14
CA SER A 29 -2.60 -1.86 1.43
C SER A 29 -1.64 -1.13 2.36
N TYR A 30 -0.44 -0.91 1.85
CA TYR A 30 0.56 -0.09 2.50
C TYR A 30 1.20 0.83 1.48
N GLN A 31 1.49 2.05 1.91
CA GLN A 31 2.13 3.04 1.07
C GLN A 31 3.10 3.90 1.88
N ARG A 32 4.31 4.10 1.35
CA ARG A 32 5.19 5.20 1.78
C ARG A 32 5.50 6.12 0.61
N ILE A 33 5.33 7.41 0.83
CA ILE A 33 5.58 8.48 -0.14
C ILE A 33 6.79 9.27 0.32
N HIS A 34 7.82 9.36 -0.53
CA HIS A 34 9.03 10.09 -0.23
C HIS A 34 8.97 11.56 -0.64
N SER A 35 8.85 12.48 0.32
CA SER A 35 8.52 13.89 0.07
C SER A 35 9.61 14.67 -0.70
N LEU A 36 10.87 14.22 -0.65
CA LEU A 36 12.00 14.87 -1.31
C LEU A 36 12.11 14.61 -2.83
N ILE A 37 11.21 13.81 -3.39
CA ILE A 37 11.24 13.41 -4.81
C ILE A 37 9.94 13.86 -5.46
N THR A 38 10.02 14.90 -6.29
CA THR A 38 8.84 15.57 -6.89
C THR A 38 8.59 15.19 -8.34
N ASP A 39 9.62 14.69 -9.04
CA ASP A 39 9.63 14.60 -10.50
C ASP A 39 9.44 13.16 -11.02
N GLN A 40 9.26 12.19 -10.12
CA GLN A 40 9.08 10.76 -10.41
C GLN A 40 8.09 10.12 -9.44
N ASP A 41 7.63 8.91 -9.74
CA ASP A 41 6.91 8.10 -8.75
C ASP A 41 7.85 7.86 -7.56
N ASN A 42 7.47 8.41 -6.41
CA ASN A 42 8.24 8.43 -5.16
C ASN A 42 7.65 7.47 -4.11
N ARG A 43 6.87 6.50 -4.60
CA ARG A 43 6.03 5.63 -3.79
C ARG A 43 6.60 4.23 -3.70
N ILE A 44 6.76 3.76 -2.47
CA ILE A 44 6.84 2.33 -2.18
C ILE A 44 5.42 1.90 -1.82
N SER A 45 4.89 0.85 -2.45
CA SER A 45 3.56 0.34 -2.12
C SER A 45 3.48 -1.18 -2.09
N LEU A 46 2.66 -1.69 -1.18
CA LEU A 46 2.23 -3.08 -1.12
C LEU A 46 0.70 -3.09 -1.27
N ARG A 47 0.20 -4.01 -2.07
CA ARG A 47 -1.23 -4.33 -2.19
C ARG A 47 -1.40 -5.83 -2.14
N VAL A 48 -2.34 -6.29 -1.33
CA VAL A 48 -2.69 -7.71 -1.21
C VAL A 48 -4.20 -7.83 -1.27
N TRP A 49 -4.69 -8.76 -2.08
CA TRP A 49 -6.12 -9.07 -2.25
C TRP A 49 -6.51 -10.28 -1.39
N ASP A 50 -7.80 -10.48 -1.16
CA ASP A 50 -8.33 -11.58 -0.33
C ASP A 50 -8.00 -12.97 -0.90
N ASP A 51 -7.75 -13.06 -2.21
CA ASP A 51 -7.32 -14.27 -2.88
C ASP A 51 -5.81 -14.58 -2.74
N GLY A 52 -5.08 -13.77 -1.97
CA GLY A 52 -3.66 -13.93 -1.71
C GLY A 52 -2.76 -13.35 -2.80
N ARG A 53 -3.31 -12.80 -3.90
CA ARG A 53 -2.49 -12.07 -4.86
C ARG A 53 -1.82 -10.89 -4.16
N MET A 54 -0.57 -10.64 -4.50
CA MET A 54 0.23 -9.54 -3.98
C MET A 54 0.87 -8.76 -5.12
N GLU A 55 0.89 -7.43 -4.98
CA GLU A 55 1.71 -6.51 -5.77
C GLU A 55 2.58 -5.67 -4.83
N ILE A 56 3.90 -5.72 -5.04
CA ILE A 56 4.85 -4.79 -4.41
C ILE A 56 5.44 -3.89 -5.50
N ARG A 57 5.42 -2.58 -5.29
CA ARG A 57 6.03 -1.60 -6.19
C ARG A 57 7.10 -0.81 -5.47
N PHE A 58 8.27 -0.75 -6.10
CA PHE A 58 9.37 0.11 -5.71
C PHE A 58 9.68 1.12 -6.81
N PRO A 59 10.00 2.36 -6.43
CA PRO A 59 10.28 3.40 -7.39
C PRO A 59 11.66 3.22 -8.04
N SER A 60 11.82 3.81 -9.23
CA SER A 60 12.95 3.56 -10.15
C SER A 60 14.32 3.94 -9.61
N TYR A 61 14.39 4.85 -8.64
CA TYR A 61 15.64 5.29 -8.04
C TYR A 61 16.15 4.35 -6.93
N THR A 62 15.37 3.33 -6.55
CA THR A 62 15.77 2.36 -5.53
C THR A 62 16.53 1.19 -6.14
N THR A 63 17.36 0.53 -5.34
CA THR A 63 18.08 -0.69 -5.77
C THR A 63 17.16 -1.86 -6.11
N ARG A 64 15.88 -1.79 -5.69
CA ARG A 64 14.85 -2.81 -5.89
C ARG A 64 13.77 -2.33 -6.86
N ALA A 65 14.11 -1.39 -7.74
CA ALA A 65 13.17 -0.80 -8.69
C ALA A 65 12.41 -1.88 -9.46
N GLY A 66 11.09 -1.75 -9.51
CA GLY A 66 10.24 -2.71 -10.21
C GLY A 66 8.87 -2.87 -9.59
N THR A 67 8.04 -3.65 -10.27
CA THR A 67 6.79 -4.17 -9.72
C THR A 67 6.92 -5.69 -9.65
N TYR A 68 6.62 -6.23 -8.48
CA TYR A 68 6.71 -7.65 -8.16
C TYR A 68 5.31 -8.17 -7.90
N HIS A 69 4.96 -9.27 -8.57
CA HIS A 69 3.69 -9.96 -8.40
C HIS A 69 3.95 -11.38 -7.92
N ARG A 70 3.16 -11.84 -6.94
CA ARG A 70 3.21 -13.21 -6.43
C ARG A 70 1.90 -13.54 -5.73
N ASP A 71 1.58 -14.83 -5.66
CA ASP A 71 0.52 -15.35 -4.79
C ASP A 71 1.13 -15.75 -3.44
N LEU A 72 0.55 -15.22 -2.37
CA LEU A 72 0.96 -15.51 -1.00
C LEU A 72 0.39 -16.85 -0.53
N GLN A 73 1.19 -17.59 0.22
CA GLN A 73 0.73 -18.77 0.94
C GLN A 73 0.00 -18.36 2.23
N ASP A 74 -0.79 -19.29 2.79
CA ASP A 74 -1.60 -19.03 4.00
C ASP A 74 -0.75 -18.56 5.20
N ASP A 75 0.46 -19.09 5.35
CA ASP A 75 1.40 -18.69 6.39
C ASP A 75 1.97 -17.28 6.14
N GLU A 76 2.29 -16.94 4.89
CA GLU A 76 2.75 -15.60 4.50
C GLU A 76 1.63 -14.54 4.68
N MET A 77 0.38 -14.91 4.38
CA MET A 77 -0.80 -14.10 4.69
C MET A 77 -0.96 -13.90 6.20
N ALA A 78 -0.81 -14.97 7.00
CA ALA A 78 -0.90 -14.90 8.45
C ALA A 78 0.18 -13.99 9.06
N GLU A 79 1.42 -14.05 8.55
CA GLU A 79 2.50 -13.13 8.94
C GLU A 79 2.13 -11.66 8.66
N LEU A 80 1.62 -11.38 7.47
CA LEU A 80 1.21 -10.02 7.09
C LEU A 80 0.06 -9.53 7.97
N HIS A 81 -0.94 -10.36 8.24
CA HIS A 81 -2.01 -10.03 9.17
C HIS A 81 -1.47 -9.74 10.56
N ALA A 82 -0.53 -10.53 11.08
CA ALA A 82 0.08 -10.33 12.39
C ALA A 82 0.79 -8.97 12.50
N ILE A 83 1.45 -8.49 11.44
CA ILE A 83 2.01 -7.14 11.40
C ILE A 83 0.90 -6.09 11.57
N PHE A 84 -0.20 -6.23 10.83
CA PHE A 84 -1.34 -5.29 10.91
C PHE A 84 -2.11 -5.38 12.24
N GLU A 85 -2.18 -6.55 12.88
CA GLU A 85 -2.79 -6.68 14.23
C GLU A 85 -2.09 -5.77 15.25
N THR A 86 -0.77 -5.54 15.12
CA THR A 86 -0.06 -4.62 16.02
C THR A 86 -0.54 -3.18 15.93
N LEU A 87 -1.20 -2.81 14.82
CA LEU A 87 -1.72 -1.48 14.55
C LEU A 87 -3.15 -1.27 15.05
N GLN A 88 -3.91 -2.35 15.29
CA GLN A 88 -5.32 -2.26 15.73
C GLN A 88 -5.56 -1.35 16.95
N PRO A 89 -4.69 -1.30 17.97
CA PRO A 89 -4.94 -0.45 19.14
C PRO A 89 -4.81 1.06 18.84
N ILE A 90 -4.29 1.45 17.69
CA ILE A 90 -4.05 2.85 17.34
C ILE A 90 -5.34 3.47 16.82
N ASP A 91 -5.75 4.56 17.49
CA ASP A 91 -6.81 5.44 17.01
C ASP A 91 -6.20 6.60 16.20
N GLN A 92 -6.59 6.74 14.94
CA GLN A 92 -6.07 7.79 14.05
C GLN A 92 -6.34 9.20 14.58
N SER A 93 -7.51 9.45 15.16
CA SER A 93 -7.88 10.78 15.65
C SER A 93 -7.02 11.17 16.87
N ARG A 94 -6.75 10.20 17.74
CA ARG A 94 -5.84 10.38 18.88
C ARG A 94 -4.41 10.62 18.43
N LEU A 95 -3.93 9.85 17.44
CA LEU A 95 -2.61 10.03 16.85
C LEU A 95 -2.46 11.44 16.26
N ASP A 96 -3.43 11.92 15.49
CA ASP A 96 -3.41 13.26 14.90
C ASP A 96 -3.38 14.35 15.98
N GLN A 97 -4.18 14.19 17.04
CA GLN A 97 -4.18 15.10 18.18
C GLN A 97 -2.80 15.16 18.87
N HIS A 98 -2.19 14.01 19.13
CA HIS A 98 -0.87 13.91 19.76
C HIS A 98 0.23 14.55 18.87
N LEU A 99 0.16 14.34 17.56
CA LEU A 99 1.07 14.94 16.58
C LEU A 99 0.96 16.46 16.57
N ASP A 100 -0.25 17.01 16.56
CA ASP A 100 -0.47 18.45 16.53
C ASP A 100 -0.02 19.13 17.84
N GLN A 101 -0.25 18.47 18.99
CA GLN A 101 0.30 18.92 20.27
C GLN A 101 1.83 18.92 20.26
N SER A 102 2.45 17.83 19.79
CA SER A 102 3.90 17.69 19.73
C SER A 102 4.55 18.73 18.81
N ARG A 103 3.95 18.99 17.64
CA ARG A 103 4.37 20.04 16.70
C ARG A 103 4.30 21.44 17.30
N SER A 104 3.28 21.71 18.11
CA SER A 104 3.11 23.01 18.77
C SER A 104 4.16 23.24 19.86
N GLN A 105 4.63 22.17 20.50
CA GLN A 105 5.61 22.24 21.60
C GLN A 105 7.06 22.18 21.12
N THR A 106 7.31 21.59 19.95
CA THR A 106 8.67 21.41 19.40
C THR A 106 8.82 22.24 18.12
N PRO A 107 9.66 23.29 18.09
CA PRO A 107 9.88 24.12 16.89
C PRO A 107 10.71 23.41 15.80
N THR A 108 10.70 22.08 15.75
CA THR A 108 11.36 21.29 14.72
C THR A 108 10.44 21.23 13.50
N HIS A 109 10.84 21.93 12.45
CA HIS A 109 10.16 21.88 11.16
C HIS A 109 10.55 20.58 10.44
N VAL A 110 9.74 19.53 10.57
CA VAL A 110 9.88 18.31 9.75
C VAL A 110 9.18 18.55 8.40
N ALA A 111 9.66 19.55 7.65
CA ALA A 111 9.00 20.07 6.44
C ALA A 111 8.88 19.03 5.31
N ASP A 112 9.75 18.01 5.34
CA ASP A 112 9.97 17.07 4.23
C ASP A 112 9.83 15.61 4.69
N ALA A 113 9.03 15.36 5.72
CA ALA A 113 8.81 13.99 6.18
C ALA A 113 8.07 13.18 5.12
N ASP A 114 8.57 11.98 4.86
CA ASP A 114 7.82 10.95 4.15
C ASP A 114 6.45 10.75 4.77
N VAL A 115 5.47 10.27 4.01
CA VAL A 115 4.15 9.91 4.56
C VAL A 115 3.96 8.41 4.46
N VAL A 116 3.54 7.78 5.54
CA VAL A 116 3.21 6.37 5.60
C VAL A 116 1.70 6.20 5.78
N HIS A 117 1.12 5.25 5.06
CA HIS A 117 -0.28 4.88 5.12
C HIS A 117 -0.41 3.35 5.23
N PHE A 118 -1.18 2.89 6.20
CA PHE A 118 -1.57 1.49 6.39
C PHE A 118 -3.08 1.38 6.25
N GLU A 119 -3.54 0.42 5.48
CA GLU A 119 -4.95 0.13 5.29
C GLU A 119 -5.19 -1.37 5.34
N ARG A 120 -6.22 -1.79 6.09
CA ARG A 120 -6.71 -3.16 6.07
C ARG A 120 -8.23 -3.16 6.05
N ARG A 121 -8.80 -3.92 5.12
CA ARG A 121 -10.21 -4.27 5.05
C ARG A 121 -10.42 -5.71 5.49
N ARG A 122 -11.61 -5.99 6.01
CA ARG A 122 -12.07 -7.35 6.31
C ARG A 122 -13.56 -7.44 5.98
N ASN A 123 -13.93 -8.33 5.07
CA ASN A 123 -15.32 -8.46 4.59
C ASN A 123 -15.90 -7.11 4.11
N ASP A 124 -15.16 -6.39 3.26
CA ASP A 124 -15.48 -5.04 2.76
C ASP A 124 -15.47 -3.90 3.81
N ASP A 125 -15.39 -4.20 5.10
CA ASP A 125 -15.29 -3.19 6.16
C ASP A 125 -13.84 -2.71 6.32
N LEU A 126 -13.63 -1.39 6.29
CA LEU A 126 -12.34 -0.78 6.61
C LEU A 126 -12.05 -0.90 8.11
N GLU A 127 -11.13 -1.79 8.47
CA GLU A 127 -10.79 -2.12 9.86
C GLU A 127 -9.64 -1.26 10.38
N ILE A 128 -8.63 -1.01 9.54
CA ILE A 128 -7.47 -0.19 9.87
C ILE A 128 -7.30 0.84 8.74
N SER A 129 -7.20 2.12 9.11
CA SER A 129 -6.75 3.19 8.23
C SER A 129 -5.92 4.15 9.05
N LEU A 130 -4.61 4.03 8.93
CA LEU A 130 -3.65 4.79 9.72
C LEU A 130 -2.68 5.53 8.83
N ARG A 131 -2.53 6.82 9.07
CA ARG A 131 -1.65 7.70 8.33
C ARG A 131 -0.77 8.50 9.29
N ALA A 132 0.53 8.46 9.05
CA ALA A 132 1.48 9.23 9.84
C ALA A 132 2.58 9.83 8.95
N PRO A 133 3.07 11.04 9.27
CA PRO A 133 4.31 11.55 8.72
C PRO A 133 5.48 10.79 9.36
N ALA A 134 6.39 10.27 8.53
CA ALA A 134 7.70 9.69 8.84
C ALA A 134 7.78 9.13 10.25
N PRO A 135 7.06 8.02 10.56
CA PRO A 135 6.97 7.49 11.92
C PRO A 135 8.36 7.14 12.47
N ASP A 136 9.31 6.80 11.62
CA ASP A 136 10.72 6.59 11.97
C ASP A 136 11.43 7.86 12.47
N VAL A 137 11.04 9.05 12.01
CA VAL A 137 11.55 10.35 12.48
C VAL A 137 10.76 10.82 13.69
N TRP A 138 9.44 10.81 13.58
CA TRP A 138 8.56 11.37 14.62
C TRP A 138 8.57 10.56 15.91
N SER A 139 8.72 9.23 15.88
CA SER A 139 8.89 8.43 17.11
C SER A 139 10.14 8.79 17.92
N ARG A 140 11.17 9.36 17.28
CA ARG A 140 12.40 9.82 17.98
C ARG A 140 12.25 11.22 18.57
N ILE A 141 11.44 12.06 17.93
CA ILE A 141 11.22 13.47 18.29
C ILE A 141 10.09 13.59 19.32
N ALA A 142 8.93 13.02 19.01
CA ALA A 142 7.74 12.98 19.84
C ALA A 142 7.74 11.69 20.67
N ARG A 143 8.70 11.58 21.59
CA ARG A 143 8.93 10.36 22.40
C ARG A 143 7.74 9.96 23.28
N ASP A 144 6.82 10.89 23.52
CA ASP A 144 5.62 10.67 24.34
C ASP A 144 4.42 10.20 23.51
N VAL A 145 4.63 9.90 22.23
CA VAL A 145 3.58 9.41 21.30
C VAL A 145 3.86 7.95 20.98
N ASP A 146 3.41 7.06 21.87
CA ASP A 146 3.60 5.61 21.78
C ASP A 146 3.11 5.03 20.43
N GLU A 147 2.04 5.61 19.86
CA GLU A 147 1.47 5.17 18.58
C GLU A 147 2.48 5.26 17.43
N LEU A 148 3.31 6.30 17.40
CA LEU A 148 4.33 6.46 16.36
C LEU A 148 5.44 5.42 16.48
N ALA A 149 5.78 5.00 17.69
CA ALA A 149 6.75 3.93 17.91
C ALA A 149 6.20 2.58 17.41
N VAL A 150 4.92 2.30 17.67
CA VAL A 150 4.24 1.12 17.15
C VAL A 150 4.18 1.15 15.62
N MET A 151 3.77 2.27 15.02
CA MET A 151 3.74 2.42 13.55
C MET A 151 5.12 2.25 12.91
N ASN A 152 6.18 2.80 13.53
CA ASN A 152 7.55 2.63 13.04
C ASN A 152 7.99 1.16 13.11
N SER A 153 7.68 0.46 14.21
CA SER A 153 7.99 -0.96 14.35
C SER A 153 7.25 -1.81 13.32
N ALA A 154 5.96 -1.54 13.09
CA ALA A 154 5.17 -2.23 12.06
C ALA A 154 5.71 -1.96 10.66
N GLU A 155 6.12 -0.72 10.36
CA GLU A 155 6.75 -0.38 9.08
C GLU A 155 8.06 -1.14 8.85
N GLN A 156 8.91 -1.22 9.87
CA GLN A 156 10.17 -1.96 9.79
C GLN A 156 9.95 -3.45 9.56
N ALA A 157 9.00 -4.04 10.29
CA ALA A 157 8.60 -5.44 10.09
C ALA A 157 8.06 -5.66 8.67
N LEU A 158 7.20 -4.78 8.18
CA LEU A 158 6.63 -4.87 6.84
C LEU A 158 7.69 -4.73 5.75
N ARG A 159 8.65 -3.81 5.91
CA ARG A 159 9.78 -3.69 4.99
C ARG A 159 10.63 -4.94 4.95
N SER A 160 10.96 -5.50 6.11
CA SER A 160 11.70 -6.76 6.18
C SER A 160 10.93 -7.90 5.51
N TRP A 161 9.62 -7.98 5.74
CA TRP A 161 8.75 -8.96 5.10
C TRP A 161 8.73 -8.79 3.57
N MET A 162 8.52 -7.56 3.05
CA MET A 162 8.55 -7.28 1.61
C MET A 162 9.88 -7.70 0.97
N ASP A 163 10.99 -7.46 1.66
CA ASP A 163 12.33 -7.83 1.18
C ASP A 163 12.50 -9.35 1.06
N GLN A 164 11.94 -10.10 2.01
CA GLN A 164 11.91 -11.56 1.97
C GLN A 164 11.04 -12.05 0.80
N GLN A 165 9.89 -11.41 0.55
CA GLN A 165 9.03 -11.77 -0.57
C GLN A 165 9.70 -11.56 -1.92
N ILE A 166 10.41 -10.44 -2.10
CA ILE A 166 11.17 -10.16 -3.33
C ILE A 166 12.27 -11.21 -3.54
N ALA A 167 13.00 -11.57 -2.48
CA ALA A 167 14.06 -12.56 -2.57
C ALA A 167 13.54 -13.92 -3.04
N ARG A 168 12.37 -14.35 -2.52
CA ARG A 168 11.68 -15.59 -2.93
C ARG A 168 11.15 -15.55 -4.36
N SER A 169 10.76 -14.37 -4.87
CA SER A 169 10.29 -14.22 -6.26
C SER A 169 11.40 -14.30 -7.31
N GLY A 170 12.67 -14.28 -6.89
CA GLY A 170 13.83 -14.43 -7.77
C GLY A 170 14.37 -15.86 -7.89
N GLU A 171 13.81 -16.81 -7.13
CA GLU A 171 14.14 -18.24 -7.14
C GLU A 171 13.23 -19.02 -8.12
#